data_AF-A0AB72ZGV7-F1
#
_entry.id   AF-A0AB72ZGV7-F1
#
_cell.length_a   1.000
_cell.length_b   1.000
_cell.length_c   1.000
_cell.angle_alpha   90.00
_cell.angle_beta   90.00
_cell.angle_gamma   90.00
#
_symmetry.space_group_name_H-M   'P 1'
#
loop_
_entity.id
_entity.type
_entity.pdbx_description
1 polymer ?
#
loop_
_entity_poly.entity_id
_entity_poly.type
_entity_poly.pdbx_seq_one_letter_code
_entity_poly.pdbx_strand_id
1 'polypeptide(L)'
;MKLHFNAQLHRKPILWSMGGILASQLLVMLPVDKAEAHGAVGFPIARQYQCQLEAGFWGDPANIPNSDCRQAIENPGDPSNPQLPFTQWNELSANPTNPSIQATVELAVPNGLLCAGGDPRKAGLDNVPATKWRKTLITPDENGHMQLRWENTTAHNPAYMKVYITKPSYDSTKALRWEDLELLYADKAPTPTAGTGLSPSTNSFYFLNVPLNGHTGDAIIYSYWQREDAGNEGFFNCSDVNISEGSTPSFPWVNNSQFIVQGFTPAINDQIRFRVMGGSAKGVEVVDVYLPITAQNQAQTVWSKQLADKLNNTYPQYVRIGVRSGNDIVYNTANIATNIVWLQTGFSSAMSLISGTPEPEQPQPPVAQITAPSSVQDNETITLSASASTGQIASYQWEFQHFEPKVATTQNVTVRAVATQQPLAGKVTLTVTNNQGVQSRAEKTINILPSGGIEQEHPLWDRNKVTTYGEGTTVIGLDGQAWTCKPFPFTGWCAQTIPDYIQSNNWPYAPGSAAAATLSEDSRPWLRTVRTHH
;
A
#
# COMPACT_ATOMS: atom_id res chain seq x y z
N MET A 1 36.77 71.82 -58.13
CA MET A 1 37.75 70.70 -58.18
C MET A 1 36.98 69.48 -58.66
N LYS A 2 36.81 69.26 -59.99
CA LYS A 2 37.63 68.39 -60.87
C LYS A 2 37.83 67.00 -60.23
N LEU A 3 37.37 65.85 -60.74
CA LEU A 3 36.74 65.35 -61.98
C LEU A 3 35.85 64.14 -61.58
N HIS A 4 34.60 63.88 -61.98
CA HIS A 4 33.97 63.56 -63.27
C HIS A 4 34.60 62.44 -64.12
N PHE A 5 33.92 61.29 -64.21
CA PHE A 5 33.54 60.50 -65.42
C PHE A 5 32.83 59.21 -64.90
N ASN A 6 31.51 59.03 -64.90
CA ASN A 6 30.47 59.04 -65.96
C ASN A 6 30.59 57.85 -66.93
N ALA A 7 29.69 56.85 -66.84
CA ALA A 7 29.05 56.20 -67.98
C ALA A 7 27.90 55.27 -67.54
N GLN A 8 26.86 55.27 -68.35
CA GLN A 8 25.50 54.78 -68.15
C GLN A 8 25.27 53.32 -68.60
N LEU A 9 24.25 52.71 -67.98
CA LEU A 9 23.18 51.85 -68.54
C LEU A 9 23.53 50.77 -69.59
N HIS A 10 23.12 49.51 -69.32
CA HIS A 10 22.07 48.85 -70.11
C HIS A 10 21.54 47.56 -69.44
N ARG A 11 20.21 47.41 -69.51
CA ARG A 11 19.38 46.26 -69.09
C ARG A 11 19.68 45.00 -69.93
N LYS A 12 19.57 43.79 -69.34
CA LYS A 12 18.59 42.71 -69.64
C LYS A 12 18.95 41.36 -68.96
N PRO A 13 18.01 40.39 -68.89
CA PRO A 13 17.75 39.62 -67.66
C PRO A 13 17.95 38.08 -67.79
N ILE A 14 17.87 37.39 -66.64
CA ILE A 14 17.47 35.98 -66.39
C ILE A 14 18.24 34.87 -67.16
N LEU A 15 18.92 33.96 -66.44
CA LEU A 15 18.60 32.52 -66.29
C LEU A 15 19.78 31.72 -65.68
N TRP A 16 19.48 31.04 -64.56
CA TRP A 16 19.91 29.68 -64.19
C TRP A 16 21.41 29.31 -64.22
N SER A 17 21.97 29.11 -63.03
CA SER A 17 22.75 27.90 -62.72
C SER A 17 22.80 27.68 -61.21
N MET A 18 22.09 26.64 -60.76
CA MET A 18 22.33 25.98 -59.48
C MET A 18 23.79 25.49 -59.43
N GLY A 19 24.51 25.76 -58.34
CA GLY A 19 25.90 25.33 -58.26
C GLY A 19 26.61 25.72 -56.97
N GLY A 20 26.13 25.19 -55.84
CA GLY A 20 26.95 24.76 -54.70
C GLY A 20 27.86 25.77 -54.00
N ILE A 21 27.37 26.34 -52.89
CA ILE A 21 28.15 26.50 -51.64
C ILE A 21 27.19 26.29 -50.46
N LEU A 22 27.06 25.06 -49.99
CA LEU A 22 26.47 24.73 -48.69
C LEU A 22 27.57 24.03 -47.88
N ALA A 23 28.58 24.82 -47.50
CA ALA A 23 29.62 24.39 -46.58
C ALA A 23 29.08 24.50 -45.14
N SER A 24 28.68 23.33 -44.62
CA SER A 24 28.80 22.90 -43.22
C SER A 24 28.68 23.99 -42.13
N GLN A 25 27.47 24.16 -41.61
CA GLN A 25 27.27 24.52 -40.20
C GLN A 25 26.46 23.42 -39.53
N LEU A 26 27.09 22.26 -39.37
CA LEU A 26 26.61 21.25 -38.42
C LEU A 26 27.00 21.76 -37.02
N LEU A 27 26.15 22.60 -36.43
CA LEU A 27 26.27 22.99 -35.03
C LEU A 27 26.03 21.71 -34.20
N VAL A 28 27.12 21.08 -33.77
CA VAL A 28 27.07 19.98 -32.79
C VAL A 28 26.54 20.60 -31.50
N MET A 29 25.23 20.53 -31.29
CA MET A 29 24.64 20.72 -29.98
C MET A 29 25.06 19.52 -29.14
N LEU A 30 26.24 19.60 -28.52
CA LEU A 30 26.57 18.73 -27.41
C LEU A 30 25.52 19.01 -26.32
N PRO A 31 24.81 18.01 -25.81
CA PRO A 31 24.03 18.20 -24.59
C PRO A 31 25.03 18.63 -23.51
N VAL A 32 24.91 19.88 -23.07
CA VAL A 32 25.55 20.33 -21.83
C VAL A 32 24.66 19.75 -20.74
N ASP A 33 24.97 18.54 -20.29
CA ASP A 33 24.39 18.00 -19.07
C ASP A 33 24.80 18.96 -17.96
N LYS A 34 23.87 19.80 -17.51
CA LYS A 34 24.03 20.48 -16.24
C LYS A 34 24.11 19.37 -15.22
N ALA A 35 25.31 19.11 -14.70
CA ALA A 35 25.49 18.22 -13.57
C ALA A 35 24.70 18.82 -12.41
N GLU A 36 23.58 18.21 -12.05
CA GLU A 36 22.80 18.58 -10.88
C GLU A 36 23.45 17.96 -9.65
N ALA A 37 23.69 18.73 -8.60
CA ALA A 37 24.05 18.21 -7.29
C ALA A 37 22.91 18.59 -6.35
N HIS A 38 22.46 17.68 -5.50
CA HIS A 38 21.33 17.96 -4.62
C HIS A 38 21.35 17.03 -3.42
N GLY A 39 20.95 17.55 -2.27
CA GLY A 39 20.92 16.79 -1.02
C GLY A 39 20.72 17.65 0.21
N ALA A 40 20.69 17.00 1.36
CA ALA A 40 20.59 17.67 2.65
C ALA A 40 21.26 16.86 3.77
N VAL A 41 21.55 17.50 4.90
CA VAL A 41 22.06 16.81 6.09
C VAL A 41 20.96 15.93 6.67
N GLY A 42 21.18 14.61 6.65
CA GLY A 42 20.28 13.62 7.25
C GLY A 42 20.60 13.32 8.72
N PHE A 43 21.83 13.61 9.19
CA PHE A 43 22.19 13.53 10.61
C PHE A 43 23.33 14.50 10.98
N PRO A 44 23.19 15.33 12.04
CA PRO A 44 21.91 15.70 12.65
C PRO A 44 20.98 16.28 11.60
N ILE A 45 19.71 15.89 11.61
CA ILE A 45 18.80 16.19 10.49
C ILE A 45 18.61 17.70 10.31
N ALA A 46 18.65 18.16 9.05
CA ALA A 46 18.42 19.56 8.72
C ALA A 46 16.93 19.94 8.84
N ARG A 47 16.65 21.19 9.24
CA ARG A 47 15.29 21.72 9.47
C ARG A 47 14.32 21.37 8.35
N GLN A 48 14.67 21.73 7.12
CA GLN A 48 13.81 21.55 5.95
C GLN A 48 13.59 20.08 5.62
N TYR A 49 14.62 19.26 5.84
CA TYR A 49 14.56 17.84 5.52
C TYR A 49 13.69 17.09 6.53
N GLN A 50 13.79 17.45 7.82
CA GLN A 50 12.88 16.94 8.85
C GLN A 50 11.42 17.27 8.52
N CYS A 51 11.13 18.53 8.18
CA CYS A 51 9.76 18.93 7.84
C CYS A 51 9.23 18.27 6.56
N GLN A 52 10.09 18.03 5.57
CA GLN A 52 9.73 17.28 4.37
C GLN A 52 9.30 15.84 4.70
N LEU A 53 10.07 15.14 5.54
CA LEU A 53 9.79 13.74 5.90
C LEU A 53 8.52 13.58 6.75
N GLU A 54 8.17 14.60 7.54
CA GLU A 54 6.97 14.60 8.38
C GLU A 54 5.68 14.87 7.59
N ALA A 55 5.79 15.43 6.39
CA ALA A 55 4.67 15.73 5.49
C ALA A 55 3.57 16.60 6.14
N GLY A 56 2.34 16.53 5.61
CA GLY A 56 1.17 17.26 6.16
C GLY A 56 1.05 18.73 5.76
N PHE A 57 2.00 19.28 5.00
CA PHE A 57 2.08 20.72 4.66
C PHE A 57 1.33 21.14 3.38
N TRP A 58 0.54 20.25 2.76
CA TRP A 58 -0.21 20.53 1.51
C TRP A 58 -1.61 21.12 1.72
N GLY A 59 -2.04 21.30 2.97
CA GLY A 59 -3.39 21.75 3.31
C GLY A 59 -3.39 22.61 4.56
N ASP A 60 -4.40 22.42 5.40
CA ASP A 60 -4.49 23.13 6.68
C ASP A 60 -3.21 22.93 7.50
N PRO A 61 -2.50 24.01 7.91
CA PRO A 61 -1.33 23.93 8.77
C PRO A 61 -1.57 23.10 10.03
N ALA A 62 -2.81 22.99 10.51
CA ALA A 62 -3.23 22.10 11.62
C ALA A 62 -2.80 20.63 11.41
N ASN A 63 -2.65 20.18 10.17
CA ASN A 63 -2.24 18.81 9.83
C ASN A 63 -0.73 18.54 9.98
N ILE A 64 0.10 19.58 10.09
CA ILE A 64 1.54 19.41 10.30
C ILE A 64 1.74 18.93 11.75
N PRO A 65 2.38 17.80 12.02
CA PRO A 65 2.36 17.21 13.36
C PRO A 65 3.10 18.06 14.39
N ASN A 66 4.23 18.66 14.03
CA ASN A 66 5.13 19.35 14.95
C ASN A 66 5.08 20.87 14.80
N SER A 67 5.16 21.56 15.94
CA SER A 67 4.97 23.02 16.02
C SER A 67 6.07 23.83 15.35
N ASP A 68 7.27 23.29 15.20
CA ASP A 68 8.38 23.94 14.51
C ASP A 68 8.12 24.04 13.00
N CYS A 69 7.89 22.90 12.35
CA CYS A 69 7.54 22.84 10.93
C CYS A 69 6.23 23.59 10.63
N ARG A 70 5.25 23.55 11.54
CA ARG A 70 4.01 24.31 11.41
C ARG A 70 4.28 25.81 11.43
N GLN A 71 5.08 26.30 12.37
CA GLN A 71 5.41 27.73 12.44
C GLN A 71 6.17 28.23 11.21
N ALA A 72 6.97 27.37 10.55
CA ALA A 72 7.66 27.74 9.32
C ALA A 72 6.70 27.90 8.13
N ILE A 73 5.60 27.13 8.10
CA ILE A 73 4.51 27.31 7.14
C ILE A 73 3.64 28.53 7.48
N GLU A 74 3.39 28.78 8.77
CA GLU A 74 2.58 29.92 9.23
C GLU A 74 3.32 31.27 9.14
N ASN A 75 4.66 31.26 9.15
CA ASN A 75 5.50 32.44 8.98
C ASN A 75 6.41 32.31 7.74
N PRO A 76 5.84 32.13 6.54
CA PRO A 76 6.60 31.77 5.35
C PRO A 76 7.40 32.96 4.82
N GLY A 77 8.42 32.66 4.00
CA GLY A 77 9.09 33.67 3.19
C GLY A 77 8.25 34.11 1.98
N ASP A 78 7.60 33.14 1.33
CA ASP A 78 6.65 33.35 0.24
C ASP A 78 5.24 32.86 0.65
N PRO A 79 4.30 33.78 0.99
CA PRO A 79 2.94 33.41 1.36
C PRO A 79 2.15 32.70 0.25
N SER A 80 2.57 32.81 -1.02
CA SER A 80 1.91 32.12 -2.14
C SER A 80 2.35 30.67 -2.28
N ASN A 81 3.49 30.30 -1.68
CA ASN A 81 4.06 28.95 -1.70
C ASN A 81 4.82 28.66 -0.39
N PRO A 82 4.12 28.61 0.76
CA PRO A 82 4.76 28.46 2.07
C PRO A 82 5.56 27.15 2.21
N GLN A 83 5.17 26.12 1.46
CA GLN A 83 5.78 24.79 1.46
C GLN A 83 7.07 24.67 0.62
N LEU A 84 7.49 25.74 -0.08
CA LEU A 84 8.69 25.74 -0.92
C LEU A 84 9.95 25.17 -0.24
N PRO A 85 10.34 25.58 0.99
CA PRO A 85 11.53 25.02 1.65
C PRO A 85 11.46 23.49 1.86
N PHE A 86 10.27 22.92 2.01
CA PHE A 86 10.10 21.49 2.28
C PHE A 86 10.04 20.70 0.97
N THR A 87 9.33 21.22 -0.03
CA THR A 87 9.28 20.58 -1.35
C THR A 87 10.63 20.60 -2.05
N GLN A 88 11.42 21.67 -1.87
CA GLN A 88 12.80 21.80 -2.33
C GLN A 88 13.82 21.52 -1.21
N TRP A 89 13.55 20.52 -0.37
CA TRP A 89 14.41 20.18 0.78
C TRP A 89 15.88 19.91 0.42
N ASN A 90 16.14 19.44 -0.80
CA ASN A 90 17.44 19.09 -1.33
C ASN A 90 18.12 20.23 -2.13
N GLU A 91 17.48 21.40 -2.23
CA GLU A 91 17.92 22.56 -3.01
C GLU A 91 17.84 23.85 -2.16
N LEU A 92 18.36 23.81 -0.93
CA LEU A 92 18.69 25.04 -0.20
C LEU A 92 20.04 25.55 -0.68
N SER A 93 20.04 26.19 -1.85
CA SER A 93 21.26 26.56 -2.55
C SER A 93 21.36 28.04 -2.92
N ALA A 94 22.61 28.49 -3.09
CA ALA A 94 22.97 29.76 -3.68
C ALA A 94 24.26 29.62 -4.50
N ASN A 95 24.53 30.59 -5.37
CA ASN A 95 25.67 30.55 -6.29
C ASN A 95 26.63 31.74 -6.03
N PRO A 96 27.54 31.63 -5.06
CA PRO A 96 28.58 32.63 -4.84
C PRO A 96 29.40 32.90 -6.11
N THR A 97 29.71 34.17 -6.38
CA THR A 97 30.51 34.54 -7.56
C THR A 97 31.95 34.00 -7.50
N ASN A 98 32.52 33.90 -6.30
CA ASN A 98 33.80 33.24 -6.07
C ASN A 98 33.81 32.54 -4.69
N PRO A 99 33.41 31.27 -4.60
CA PRO A 99 33.25 30.59 -3.31
C PRO A 99 34.56 30.40 -2.51
N SER A 100 35.73 30.72 -3.08
CA SER A 100 37.00 30.77 -2.32
C SER A 100 37.12 32.02 -1.45
N ILE A 101 36.31 33.06 -1.71
CA ILE A 101 36.26 34.30 -0.97
C ILE A 101 34.99 34.32 -0.12
N GLN A 102 35.16 34.21 1.20
CA GLN A 102 34.07 34.16 2.18
C GLN A 102 33.05 35.29 2.00
N ALA A 103 33.49 36.53 1.76
CA ALA A 103 32.59 37.67 1.55
C ALA A 103 31.61 37.49 0.38
N THR A 104 31.96 36.70 -0.64
CA THR A 104 31.03 36.42 -1.76
C THR A 104 30.01 35.33 -1.40
N VAL A 105 30.36 34.41 -0.50
CA VAL A 105 29.44 33.43 0.09
C VAL A 105 28.43 34.15 0.96
N GLU A 106 28.89 35.07 1.82
CA GLU A 106 28.04 35.89 2.69
C GLU A 106 27.15 36.87 1.91
N LEU A 107 27.59 37.31 0.72
CA LEU A 107 26.75 38.11 -0.17
C LEU A 107 25.65 37.27 -0.83
N ALA A 108 25.96 36.02 -1.20
CA ALA A 108 24.99 35.10 -1.80
C ALA A 108 23.99 34.55 -0.76
N VAL A 109 24.43 34.39 0.48
CA VAL A 109 23.63 33.94 1.62
C VAL A 109 23.72 34.99 2.72
N PRO A 110 22.91 36.07 2.67
CA PRO A 110 22.99 37.15 3.62
C PRO A 110 22.48 36.75 5.01
N ASN A 111 22.93 37.49 6.03
CA ASN A 111 22.46 37.38 7.41
C ASN A 111 20.94 37.33 7.51
N GLY A 112 20.41 36.41 8.32
CA GLY A 112 18.98 36.18 8.47
C GLY A 112 18.34 35.28 7.41
N LEU A 113 19.10 34.80 6.41
CA LEU A 113 18.67 33.82 5.41
C LEU A 113 19.59 32.60 5.35
N LEU A 114 20.37 32.34 6.40
CA LEU A 114 21.35 31.26 6.42
C LEU A 114 20.66 29.90 6.30
N CYS A 115 19.58 29.68 7.06
CA CYS A 115 18.87 28.40 7.06
C CYS A 115 17.97 28.22 5.84
N ALA A 116 17.68 29.28 5.09
CA ALA A 116 17.01 29.28 3.79
C ALA A 116 17.97 29.17 2.60
N GLY A 117 19.29 29.10 2.84
CA GLY A 117 20.30 29.08 1.79
C GLY A 117 20.33 30.36 0.94
N GLY A 118 19.97 31.50 1.52
CA GLY A 118 19.96 32.80 0.84
C GLY A 118 18.68 33.10 0.05
N ASP A 119 17.77 32.14 -0.12
CA ASP A 119 16.52 32.34 -0.85
C ASP A 119 15.42 32.92 0.08
N PRO A 120 15.02 34.19 -0.08
CA PRO A 120 14.02 34.80 0.78
C PRO A 120 12.64 34.12 0.70
N ARG A 121 12.34 33.37 -0.37
CA ARG A 121 11.09 32.60 -0.47
C ARG A 121 11.05 31.44 0.51
N LYS A 122 12.23 30.95 0.93
CA LYS A 122 12.43 29.83 1.87
C LYS A 122 12.65 30.32 3.31
N ALA A 123 12.50 31.63 3.57
CA ALA A 123 12.77 32.27 4.87
C ALA A 123 11.91 31.76 6.04
N GLY A 124 10.88 30.95 5.80
CA GLY A 124 10.16 30.26 6.91
C GLY A 124 11.10 29.44 7.80
N LEU A 125 12.24 28.97 7.26
CA LEU A 125 13.28 28.26 8.01
C LEU A 125 14.10 29.19 8.94
N ASP A 126 14.15 30.49 8.67
CA ASP A 126 14.87 31.50 9.47
C ASP A 126 13.94 32.35 10.34
N ASN A 127 12.68 32.53 9.92
CA ASN A 127 11.67 33.32 10.63
C ASN A 127 11.24 32.66 11.95
N VAL A 128 11.35 31.33 12.04
CA VAL A 128 11.07 30.57 13.26
C VAL A 128 12.30 30.60 14.16
N PRO A 129 12.21 31.13 15.40
CA PRO A 129 13.33 31.17 16.32
C PRO A 129 13.91 29.78 16.61
N ALA A 130 15.23 29.68 16.76
CA ALA A 130 15.95 28.45 17.09
C ALA A 130 15.42 27.77 18.37
N THR A 131 14.87 28.54 19.31
CA THR A 131 14.20 28.01 20.51
C THR A 131 12.96 27.15 20.25
N LYS A 132 12.35 27.25 19.06
CA LYS A 132 11.15 26.49 18.68
C LYS A 132 11.47 25.20 17.93
N TRP A 133 12.62 25.14 17.25
CA TRP A 133 13.05 23.97 16.51
C TRP A 133 13.39 22.82 17.45
N ARG A 134 12.90 21.61 17.12
CA ARG A 134 13.28 20.40 17.84
C ARG A 134 14.75 20.10 17.61
N LYS A 135 15.40 19.59 18.65
CA LYS A 135 16.85 19.40 18.67
C LYS A 135 17.20 17.92 18.57
N THR A 136 18.13 17.60 17.69
CA THR A 136 18.76 16.28 17.64
C THR A 136 19.75 16.18 18.79
N LEU A 137 19.59 15.18 19.67
CA LEU A 137 20.58 14.90 20.70
C LEU A 137 21.88 14.40 20.04
N ILE A 138 22.97 15.14 20.25
CA ILE A 138 24.31 14.75 19.87
C ILE A 138 25.05 14.29 21.10
N THR A 139 25.53 13.05 21.06
CA THR A 139 26.46 12.53 22.05
C THR A 139 27.84 12.48 21.39
N PRO A 140 28.82 13.28 21.83
CA PRO A 140 30.16 13.22 21.30
C PRO A 140 30.76 11.82 21.46
N ASP A 141 31.58 11.39 20.49
CA ASP A 141 32.39 10.19 20.62
C ASP A 141 33.53 10.38 21.64
N GLU A 142 34.36 9.35 21.82
CA GLU A 142 35.49 9.39 22.76
C GLU A 142 36.53 10.47 22.44
N ASN A 143 36.59 10.94 21.19
CA ASN A 143 37.47 12.01 20.75
C ASN A 143 36.77 13.38 20.77
N GLY A 144 35.53 13.45 21.25
CA GLY A 144 34.73 14.67 21.24
C GLY A 144 34.23 15.05 19.84
N HIS A 145 34.08 14.09 18.94
CA HIS A 145 33.61 14.32 17.57
C HIS A 145 32.15 13.90 17.39
N MET A 146 31.54 14.45 16.34
CA MET A 146 30.23 14.07 15.81
C MET A 146 30.42 13.56 14.38
N GLN A 147 29.77 12.45 14.06
CA GLN A 147 29.62 12.05 12.66
C GLN A 147 28.44 12.82 12.05
N LEU A 148 28.73 13.67 11.06
CA LEU A 148 27.71 14.30 10.23
C LEU A 148 27.49 13.46 8.97
N ARG A 149 26.23 13.18 8.63
CA ARG A 149 25.84 12.47 7.41
C ARG A 149 25.05 13.38 6.49
N TRP A 150 25.61 13.69 5.34
CA TRP A 150 24.92 14.34 4.23
C TRP A 150 24.30 13.29 3.31
N GLU A 151 23.01 13.40 3.01
CA GLU A 151 22.31 12.52 2.07
C GLU A 151 22.13 13.19 0.72
N ASN A 152 22.60 12.53 -0.34
CA ASN A 152 22.60 13.06 -1.69
C ASN A 152 21.51 12.39 -2.51
N THR A 153 20.71 13.18 -3.22
CA THR A 153 19.95 12.70 -4.39
C THR A 153 20.86 12.62 -5.61
N THR A 154 21.84 13.54 -5.70
CA THR A 154 22.93 13.46 -6.68
C THR A 154 24.21 13.98 -6.03
N ALA A 155 25.19 13.11 -5.82
CA ALA A 155 26.50 13.50 -5.31
C ALA A 155 27.32 14.20 -6.40
N HIS A 156 28.20 15.11 -6.00
CA HIS A 156 29.08 15.85 -6.91
C HIS A 156 30.48 16.01 -6.32
N ASN A 157 31.48 15.49 -7.03
CA ASN A 157 32.90 15.68 -6.78
C ASN A 157 33.57 16.13 -8.09
N PRO A 158 34.52 17.08 -8.08
CA PRO A 158 35.11 17.70 -6.89
C PRO A 158 34.17 18.70 -6.20
N ALA A 159 34.29 18.76 -4.87
CA ALA A 159 33.55 19.63 -3.98
C ALA A 159 34.32 19.82 -2.68
N TYR A 160 33.97 20.85 -1.91
CA TYR A 160 34.44 21.03 -0.54
C TYR A 160 33.27 21.19 0.43
N MET A 161 33.48 20.86 1.70
CA MET A 161 32.46 20.96 2.73
C MET A 161 33.01 21.70 3.95
N LYS A 162 32.19 22.60 4.50
CA LYS A 162 32.46 23.29 5.77
C LYS A 162 31.32 23.02 6.74
N VAL A 163 31.65 22.88 8.02
CA VAL A 163 30.67 22.77 9.10
C VAL A 163 31.02 23.79 10.16
N TYR A 164 30.02 24.54 10.57
CA TYR A 164 30.08 25.58 11.58
C TYR A 164 29.14 25.23 12.73
N ILE A 165 29.37 25.85 13.88
CA ILE A 165 28.47 25.82 15.03
C ILE A 165 28.19 27.25 15.51
N THR A 166 27.02 27.47 16.11
CA THR A 166 26.73 28.73 16.81
C THR A 166 27.65 28.91 18.01
N LYS A 167 28.20 30.12 18.14
CA LYS A 167 28.95 30.56 19.32
C LYS A 167 28.04 30.53 20.55
N PRO A 168 28.59 30.31 21.76
CA PRO A 168 27.80 30.38 23.01
C PRO A 168 27.08 31.71 23.23
N SER A 169 27.54 32.80 22.61
CA SER A 169 26.93 34.14 22.69
C SER A 169 25.74 34.37 21.75
N TYR A 170 25.37 33.39 20.92
CA TYR A 170 24.27 33.52 19.97
C TYR A 170 22.91 33.62 20.71
N ASP A 171 22.13 34.66 20.39
CA ASP A 171 20.76 34.80 20.84
C ASP A 171 19.81 33.94 19.98
N SER A 172 19.45 32.77 20.50
CA SER A 172 18.56 31.79 19.84
C SER A 172 17.12 32.28 19.59
N THR A 173 16.77 33.50 20.02
CA THR A 173 15.53 34.17 19.65
C THR A 173 15.63 34.97 18.35
N LYS A 174 16.83 35.13 17.79
CA LYS A 174 17.11 35.89 16.56
C LYS A 174 17.48 34.98 15.40
N ALA A 175 17.23 35.44 14.19
CA ALA A 175 17.71 34.77 12.98
C ALA A 175 19.25 34.74 12.96
N LEU A 176 19.80 33.65 12.40
CA LEU A 176 21.24 33.37 12.42
C LEU A 176 22.01 34.33 11.51
N ARG A 177 23.20 34.75 11.94
CA ARG A 177 24.14 35.57 11.17
C ARG A 177 25.49 34.88 11.08
N TRP A 178 26.29 35.22 10.07
CA TRP A 178 27.65 34.68 9.92
C TRP A 178 28.55 34.96 11.12
N GLU A 179 28.39 36.12 11.77
CA GLU A 179 29.14 36.48 12.97
C GLU A 179 28.77 35.64 14.20
N ASP A 180 27.58 35.01 14.20
CA ASP A 180 27.14 34.12 15.26
C ASP A 180 27.77 32.72 15.15
N LEU A 181 28.50 32.43 14.05
CA LEU A 181 29.08 31.12 13.74
C LEU A 181 30.60 31.07 13.98
N GLU A 182 31.07 29.88 14.32
CA GLU A 182 32.49 29.50 14.30
C GLU A 182 32.70 28.18 13.55
N LEU A 183 33.85 28.05 12.89
CA LEU A 183 34.17 26.92 12.02
C LEU A 183 34.64 25.72 12.84
N LEU A 184 34.02 24.56 12.62
CA LEU A 184 34.43 23.27 13.20
C LEU A 184 35.21 22.40 12.22
N TYR A 185 34.81 22.39 10.96
CA TYR A 185 35.35 21.50 9.94
C TYR A 185 35.44 22.20 8.59
N ALA A 186 36.53 21.98 7.84
CA ALA A 186 36.68 22.41 6.46
C ALA A 186 37.62 21.44 5.72
N ASP A 187 37.09 20.72 4.74
CA ASP A 187 37.88 19.79 3.92
C ASP A 187 37.20 19.54 2.56
N LYS A 188 37.87 18.82 1.66
CA LYS A 188 37.25 18.28 0.44
C LYS A 188 36.10 17.34 0.78
N ALA A 189 35.08 17.31 -0.07
CA ALA A 189 34.02 16.33 0.04
C ALA A 189 34.61 14.91 -0.10
N PRO A 190 34.25 13.98 0.80
CA PRO A 190 34.77 12.62 0.73
C PRO A 190 34.23 11.88 -0.50
N THR A 191 34.72 10.67 -0.74
CA THR A 191 34.11 9.78 -1.73
C THR A 191 32.68 9.42 -1.29
N PRO A 192 31.65 9.60 -2.14
CA PRO A 192 30.29 9.27 -1.76
C PRO A 192 30.13 7.76 -1.56
N THR A 193 29.43 7.37 -0.50
CA THR A 193 29.06 5.98 -0.25
C THR A 193 27.66 5.74 -0.78
N ALA A 194 27.47 4.77 -1.68
CA ALA A 194 26.14 4.44 -2.20
C ALA A 194 25.22 3.90 -1.09
N GLY A 195 23.93 4.26 -1.14
CA GLY A 195 22.92 3.75 -0.23
C GLY A 195 21.63 4.56 -0.25
N THR A 196 20.56 4.00 0.33
CA THR A 196 19.25 4.65 0.42
C THR A 196 19.10 5.31 1.78
N GLY A 197 18.85 6.62 1.80
CA GLY A 197 18.70 7.43 3.01
C GLY A 197 17.25 7.54 3.48
N LEU A 198 16.96 8.62 4.21
CA LEU A 198 15.64 8.87 4.79
C LEU A 198 14.57 9.14 3.73
N SER A 199 14.92 9.81 2.64
CA SER A 199 14.09 9.97 1.46
C SER A 199 14.39 8.88 0.42
N PRO A 200 13.39 8.26 -0.22
CA PRO A 200 13.60 7.29 -1.31
C PRO A 200 14.39 7.83 -2.50
N SER A 201 14.46 9.15 -2.68
CA SER A 201 15.23 9.78 -3.76
C SER A 201 16.73 9.93 -3.44
N THR A 202 17.15 9.61 -2.22
CA THR A 202 18.57 9.63 -1.84
C THR A 202 19.24 8.32 -2.23
N ASN A 203 20.42 8.42 -2.83
CA ASN A 203 21.15 7.28 -3.40
C ASN A 203 22.61 7.19 -2.96
N SER A 204 23.11 8.19 -2.23
CA SER A 204 24.48 8.18 -1.69
C SER A 204 24.64 9.12 -0.49
N PHE A 205 25.76 8.98 0.21
CA PHE A 205 26.07 9.70 1.45
C PHE A 205 27.48 10.27 1.46
N TYR A 206 27.66 11.41 2.12
CA TYR A 206 28.95 11.86 2.65
C TYR A 206 28.95 11.75 4.18
N PHE A 207 30.04 11.21 4.73
CA PHE A 207 30.26 11.14 6.18
C PHE A 207 31.42 12.04 6.56
N LEU A 208 31.16 13.02 7.42
CA LEU A 208 32.18 13.92 7.95
C LEU A 208 32.38 13.62 9.44
N ASN A 209 33.63 13.49 9.87
CA ASN A 209 33.97 13.39 11.28
C ASN A 209 34.29 14.79 11.81
N VAL A 210 33.32 15.45 12.43
CA VAL A 210 33.37 16.86 12.81
C VAL A 210 33.78 16.99 14.28
N PRO A 211 34.90 17.67 14.60
CA PRO A 211 35.26 17.92 16.00
C PRO A 211 34.30 18.91 16.63
N LEU A 212 33.75 18.60 17.80
CA LEU A 212 32.84 19.52 18.52
C LEU A 212 33.59 20.52 19.41
N ASN A 213 34.92 20.40 19.54
CA ASN A 213 35.78 21.35 20.26
C ASN A 213 35.29 21.75 21.66
N GLY A 214 34.65 20.81 22.38
CA GLY A 214 34.15 21.04 23.74
C GLY A 214 32.80 21.78 23.82
N HIS A 215 32.15 22.05 22.69
CA HIS A 215 30.78 22.58 22.68
C HIS A 215 29.81 21.60 23.33
N THR A 216 28.89 22.14 24.13
CA THR A 216 27.83 21.41 24.84
C THR A 216 26.55 22.26 24.84
N GLY A 217 25.40 21.64 25.15
CA GLY A 217 24.11 22.30 25.20
C GLY A 217 23.47 22.53 23.83
N ASP A 218 22.48 23.43 23.80
CA ASP A 218 21.72 23.78 22.60
C ASP A 218 22.57 24.58 21.62
N ALA A 219 22.60 24.16 20.35
CA ALA A 219 23.31 24.85 19.28
C ALA A 219 22.65 24.62 17.92
N ILE A 220 23.07 25.40 16.92
CA ILE A 220 22.80 25.11 15.50
C ILE A 220 24.10 24.66 14.85
N ILE A 221 24.07 23.51 14.19
CA ILE A 221 25.11 23.08 13.24
C ILE A 221 24.75 23.63 11.87
N TYR A 222 25.62 24.47 11.31
CA TYR A 222 25.43 25.05 9.99
C TYR A 222 26.40 24.40 9.00
N SER A 223 25.86 23.73 7.99
CA SER A 223 26.63 22.92 7.04
C SER A 223 26.58 23.52 5.64
N TYR A 224 27.73 23.56 4.99
CA TYR A 224 27.91 24.14 3.67
C TYR A 224 28.65 23.16 2.75
N TRP A 225 28.00 22.74 1.67
CA TRP A 225 28.57 21.91 0.62
C TRP A 225 28.71 22.72 -0.67
N GLN A 226 29.93 22.93 -1.16
CA GLN A 226 30.21 23.72 -2.34
C GLN A 226 30.77 22.86 -3.47
N ARG A 227 30.12 22.92 -4.63
CA ARG A 227 30.64 22.29 -5.86
C ARG A 227 31.85 23.07 -6.38
N GLU A 228 32.80 22.36 -6.97
CA GLU A 228 33.95 22.96 -7.65
C GLU A 228 33.78 22.85 -9.17
N ASP A 229 32.90 23.68 -9.72
CA ASP A 229 32.63 23.80 -11.16
C ASP A 229 32.22 25.23 -11.54
N ALA A 230 31.92 25.46 -12.83
CA ALA A 230 31.58 26.78 -13.35
C ALA A 230 30.24 27.34 -12.84
N GLY A 231 29.36 26.51 -12.27
CA GLY A 231 28.09 26.93 -11.70
C GLY A 231 28.23 27.56 -10.32
N ASN A 232 29.32 27.25 -9.60
CA ASN A 232 29.58 27.68 -8.22
C ASN A 232 28.40 27.44 -7.27
N GLU A 233 27.53 26.48 -7.53
CA GLU A 233 26.39 26.22 -6.66
C GLU A 233 26.84 25.59 -5.33
N GLY A 234 26.31 26.12 -4.24
CA GLY A 234 26.55 25.67 -2.89
C GLY A 234 25.25 25.43 -2.13
N PHE A 235 25.25 24.45 -1.23
CA PHE A 235 24.09 24.01 -0.45
C PHE A 235 24.30 24.29 1.03
N PHE A 236 23.28 24.85 1.69
CA PHE A 236 23.37 25.39 3.04
C PHE A 236 22.26 24.83 3.91
N ASN A 237 22.61 24.23 5.04
CA ASN A 237 21.66 23.53 5.91
C ASN A 237 21.87 23.90 7.38
N CYS A 238 20.78 24.12 8.10
CA CYS A 238 20.77 24.26 9.56
C CYS A 238 20.23 22.99 10.20
N SER A 239 20.94 22.45 11.18
CA SER A 239 20.50 21.35 12.02
C SER A 239 20.52 21.79 13.49
N ASP A 240 19.37 21.79 14.15
CA ASP A 240 19.27 22.15 15.56
C ASP A 240 19.66 20.94 16.43
N VAL A 241 20.55 21.16 17.40
CA VAL A 241 21.13 20.09 18.22
C VAL A 241 21.15 20.44 19.69
N ASN A 242 21.14 19.41 20.53
CA ASN A 242 21.51 19.49 21.94
C ASN A 242 22.71 18.56 22.15
N ILE A 243 23.87 19.11 22.52
CA ILE A 243 25.12 18.35 22.68
C ILE A 243 25.30 18.00 24.16
N SER A 244 25.38 16.71 24.49
CA SER A 244 25.51 16.28 25.88
C SER A 244 26.90 16.56 26.47
N GLU A 245 26.97 16.97 27.75
CA GLU A 245 28.24 17.16 28.49
C GLU A 245 29.01 15.87 28.77
N GLY A 246 28.37 14.71 28.62
CA GLY A 246 29.01 13.41 28.75
C GLY A 246 29.52 12.89 27.40
N SER A 247 30.75 12.39 27.39
CA SER A 247 31.15 11.35 26.43
C SER A 247 30.56 10.03 26.92
N THR A 248 29.67 9.40 26.17
CA THR A 248 29.36 8.00 26.45
C THR A 248 30.61 7.17 26.17
N PRO A 249 30.97 6.17 27.00
CA PRO A 249 31.65 4.99 26.44
C PRO A 249 30.78 4.56 25.26
N SER A 250 31.32 4.68 24.05
CA SER A 250 30.61 4.73 22.77
C SER A 250 29.20 4.11 22.86
N PHE A 251 28.14 4.91 22.75
CA PHE A 251 26.83 4.35 22.44
C PHE A 251 27.02 3.65 21.10
N PRO A 252 27.08 2.30 21.05
CA PRO A 252 27.73 1.59 19.96
C PRO A 252 26.82 1.51 18.73
N TRP A 253 25.79 2.34 18.68
CA TRP A 253 24.61 2.24 17.86
C TRP A 253 24.39 3.56 17.12
N VAL A 254 24.61 3.55 15.82
CA VAL A 254 24.32 4.62 14.87
C VAL A 254 22.85 4.54 14.44
N ASN A 255 22.16 5.67 14.45
CA ASN A 255 20.83 5.81 13.85
C ASN A 255 20.94 5.63 12.32
N ASN A 256 20.45 4.50 11.81
CA ASN A 256 20.61 4.13 10.41
C ASN A 256 19.41 4.55 9.54
N SER A 257 18.20 4.16 9.93
CA SER A 257 16.99 4.36 9.13
C SER A 257 15.70 4.18 9.95
N GLN A 258 14.56 4.62 9.41
CA GLN A 258 13.26 4.24 9.96
C GLN A 258 13.05 2.73 9.82
N PHE A 259 12.55 2.08 10.87
CA PHE A 259 12.30 0.63 10.82
C PHE A 259 11.07 0.29 9.97
N ILE A 260 10.04 1.13 10.02
CA ILE A 260 8.83 1.00 9.21
C ILE A 260 8.84 2.12 8.18
N VAL A 261 8.93 1.76 6.90
CA VAL A 261 8.92 2.70 5.78
C VAL A 261 7.50 2.84 5.24
N GLN A 262 7.11 4.05 4.85
CA GLN A 262 5.79 4.31 4.26
C GLN A 262 5.60 3.48 2.98
N GLY A 263 4.42 2.88 2.81
CA GLY A 263 4.09 2.04 1.64
C GLY A 263 4.63 0.61 1.72
N PHE A 264 5.32 0.22 2.79
CA PHE A 264 5.78 -1.15 2.99
C PHE A 264 4.63 -2.03 3.53
N THR A 265 3.87 -2.63 2.61
CA THR A 265 2.66 -3.43 2.91
C THR A 265 2.81 -4.87 2.42
N PRO A 266 3.39 -5.80 3.21
CA PRO A 266 3.49 -7.21 2.84
C PRO A 266 2.11 -7.87 2.69
N ALA A 267 1.97 -8.71 1.67
CA ALA A 267 0.83 -9.61 1.51
C ALA A 267 1.04 -10.93 2.27
N ILE A 268 -0.05 -11.67 2.51
CA ILE A 268 0.04 -13.05 2.98
C ILE A 268 0.87 -13.86 1.95
N ASN A 269 1.74 -14.72 2.46
CA ASN A 269 2.74 -15.52 1.74
C ASN A 269 3.99 -14.77 1.28
N ASP A 270 4.04 -13.44 1.43
CA ASP A 270 5.31 -12.72 1.27
C ASP A 270 6.29 -13.11 2.36
N GLN A 271 7.57 -12.87 2.10
CA GLN A 271 8.60 -12.85 3.11
C GLN A 271 9.21 -11.46 3.21
N ILE A 272 9.25 -10.92 4.42
CA ILE A 272 10.10 -9.76 4.70
C ILE A 272 11.52 -10.28 4.88
N ARG A 273 12.44 -9.80 4.06
CA ARG A 273 13.88 -10.02 4.24
C ARG A 273 14.51 -8.76 4.84
N PHE A 274 15.16 -8.90 5.98
CA PHE A 274 15.94 -7.84 6.62
C PHE A 274 17.41 -8.23 6.64
N ARG A 275 18.27 -7.31 6.21
CA ARG A 275 19.71 -7.53 6.11
C ARG A 275 20.50 -6.44 6.81
N VAL A 276 21.67 -6.84 7.30
CA VAL A 276 22.73 -5.92 7.74
C VAL A 276 24.02 -6.29 7.02
N MET A 277 24.61 -5.32 6.33
CA MET A 277 25.84 -5.47 5.55
C MET A 277 27.01 -4.81 6.29
N GLY A 278 28.13 -5.51 6.42
CA GLY A 278 29.34 -5.00 7.08
C GLY A 278 30.30 -4.27 6.14
N GLY A 279 30.84 -3.13 6.57
CA GLY A 279 31.65 -2.18 5.80
C GLY A 279 33.10 -2.58 5.43
N SER A 280 33.38 -3.87 5.20
CA SER A 280 34.64 -4.28 4.54
C SER A 280 34.41 -4.61 3.07
N ALA A 281 35.45 -4.51 2.24
CA ALA A 281 35.41 -4.72 0.78
C ALA A 281 34.88 -6.11 0.31
N LYS A 282 34.55 -7.03 1.23
CA LYS A 282 33.94 -8.33 0.96
C LYS A 282 32.42 -8.38 1.13
N GLY A 283 31.75 -7.28 1.55
CA GLY A 283 30.29 -7.17 1.51
C GLY A 283 29.53 -8.28 2.24
N VAL A 284 30.05 -8.76 3.38
CA VAL A 284 29.43 -9.87 4.11
C VAL A 284 28.11 -9.40 4.73
N GLU A 285 27.01 -10.07 4.38
CA GLU A 285 25.74 -9.97 5.08
C GLU A 285 25.91 -10.63 6.46
N VAL A 286 26.02 -9.83 7.52
CA VAL A 286 26.21 -10.31 8.90
C VAL A 286 24.89 -10.61 9.60
N VAL A 287 23.80 -10.07 9.04
CA VAL A 287 22.42 -10.41 9.38
C VAL A 287 21.69 -10.63 8.07
N ASP A 288 21.01 -11.76 7.95
CA ASP A 288 20.07 -12.04 6.88
C ASP A 288 18.88 -12.81 7.45
N VAL A 289 17.78 -12.11 7.67
CA VAL A 289 16.61 -12.59 8.39
C VAL A 289 15.40 -12.56 7.48
N TYR A 290 14.72 -13.70 7.43
CA TYR A 290 13.44 -13.83 6.76
C TYR A 290 12.32 -13.93 7.80
N LEU A 291 11.25 -13.17 7.59
CA LEU A 291 9.98 -13.27 8.33
C LEU A 291 8.87 -13.59 7.32
N PRO A 292 8.36 -14.83 7.32
CA PRO A 292 7.17 -15.20 6.55
C PRO A 292 5.93 -14.45 7.05
N ILE A 293 5.13 -13.98 6.10
CA ILE A 293 3.89 -13.28 6.35
C ILE A 293 2.73 -14.25 6.13
N THR A 294 1.88 -14.33 7.15
CA THR A 294 0.76 -15.24 7.30
C THR A 294 -0.49 -14.42 7.63
N ALA A 295 -1.66 -15.03 7.53
CA ALA A 295 -2.91 -14.38 7.96
C ALA A 295 -2.86 -13.88 9.42
N GLN A 296 -2.04 -14.52 10.26
CA GLN A 296 -1.94 -14.24 11.69
C GLN A 296 -1.02 -13.06 12.02
N ASN A 297 -0.10 -12.69 11.14
CA ASN A 297 0.88 -11.62 11.41
C ASN A 297 0.93 -10.50 10.37
N GLN A 298 0.09 -10.53 9.32
CA GLN A 298 0.07 -9.51 8.27
C GLN A 298 -0.13 -8.08 8.79
N ALA A 299 -0.86 -7.90 9.88
CA ALA A 299 -1.06 -6.58 10.47
C ALA A 299 0.29 -5.92 10.82
N GLN A 300 0.45 -4.64 10.44
CA GLN A 300 1.73 -3.93 10.58
C GLN A 300 2.24 -3.86 12.01
N THR A 301 1.34 -3.73 12.98
CA THR A 301 1.65 -3.78 14.42
C THR A 301 2.19 -5.13 14.88
N VAL A 302 1.90 -6.22 14.15
CA VAL A 302 2.26 -7.59 14.53
C VAL A 302 3.58 -8.00 13.87
N TRP A 303 3.69 -7.99 12.54
CA TRP A 303 4.94 -8.42 11.88
C TRP A 303 6.12 -7.55 12.27
N SER A 304 5.92 -6.23 12.44
CA SER A 304 7.04 -5.32 12.76
C SER A 304 7.59 -5.60 14.14
N LYS A 305 6.72 -5.87 15.13
CA LYS A 305 7.15 -6.32 16.46
C LYS A 305 7.87 -7.67 16.40
N GLN A 306 7.33 -8.64 15.66
CA GLN A 306 7.96 -9.96 15.50
C GLN A 306 9.35 -9.86 14.87
N LEU A 307 9.51 -9.05 13.83
CA LEU A 307 10.79 -8.82 13.18
C LEU A 307 11.76 -8.10 14.13
N ALA A 308 11.30 -7.06 14.83
CA ALA A 308 12.10 -6.34 15.81
C ALA A 308 12.61 -7.24 16.94
N ASP A 309 11.73 -8.09 17.49
CA ASP A 309 12.11 -9.06 18.52
C ASP A 309 13.13 -10.06 18.00
N LYS A 310 12.92 -10.57 16.79
CA LYS A 310 13.87 -11.50 16.15
C LYS A 310 15.24 -10.84 16.00
N LEU A 311 15.30 -9.60 15.52
CA LEU A 311 16.54 -8.85 15.33
C LEU A 311 17.23 -8.51 16.67
N ASN A 312 16.49 -7.94 17.62
CA ASN A 312 16.98 -7.53 18.94
C ASN A 312 17.52 -8.71 19.76
N ASN A 313 16.86 -9.87 19.69
CA ASN A 313 17.25 -11.04 20.47
C ASN A 313 18.35 -11.87 19.80
N THR A 314 18.37 -11.95 18.48
CA THR A 314 19.26 -12.87 17.75
C THR A 314 20.55 -12.21 17.28
N TYR A 315 20.49 -10.92 16.94
CA TYR A 315 21.65 -10.17 16.43
C TYR A 315 21.99 -8.97 17.31
N PRO A 316 22.08 -9.15 18.65
CA PRO A 316 22.27 -8.04 19.55
C PRO A 316 23.64 -7.33 19.41
N GLN A 317 24.54 -7.87 18.60
CA GLN A 317 25.83 -7.28 18.29
C GLN A 317 25.83 -6.45 17.00
N TYR A 318 24.80 -6.56 16.14
CA TYR A 318 24.77 -5.89 14.83
C TYR A 318 23.62 -4.92 14.64
N VAL A 319 22.48 -5.17 15.29
CA VAL A 319 21.28 -4.34 15.13
C VAL A 319 20.47 -4.20 16.43
N ARG A 320 19.88 -3.03 16.64
CA ARG A 320 18.77 -2.80 17.56
C ARG A 320 17.63 -2.08 16.85
N ILE A 321 16.40 -2.47 17.17
CA ILE A 321 15.17 -1.84 16.70
C ILE A 321 14.45 -1.24 17.90
N GLY A 322 14.23 0.07 17.88
CA GLY A 322 13.48 0.74 18.94
C GLY A 322 13.67 2.25 18.99
N VAL A 323 13.11 2.86 20.03
CA VAL A 323 13.35 4.24 20.43
C VAL A 323 14.43 4.24 21.50
N ARG A 324 15.43 5.11 21.36
CA ARG A 324 16.50 5.25 22.36
C ARG A 324 15.95 5.93 23.61
N SER A 325 16.25 5.35 24.76
CA SER A 325 16.01 5.92 26.10
C SER A 325 17.28 5.75 26.92
N GLY A 326 18.11 6.80 27.01
CA GLY A 326 19.44 6.72 27.61
C GLY A 326 20.36 5.79 26.80
N ASN A 327 20.84 4.72 27.44
CA ASN A 327 21.68 3.69 26.79
C ASN A 327 20.87 2.51 26.25
N ASP A 328 19.58 2.46 26.53
CA ASP A 328 18.70 1.39 26.07
C ASP A 328 18.02 1.77 24.75
N ILE A 329 17.75 0.76 23.93
CA ILE A 329 16.90 0.87 22.74
C ILE A 329 15.74 -0.09 22.96
N VAL A 330 14.54 0.46 23.08
CA VAL A 330 13.33 -0.30 23.41
C VAL A 330 12.31 -0.12 22.31
N TYR A 331 11.72 -1.23 21.85
CA TYR A 331 10.69 -1.17 20.83
C TYR A 331 9.41 -0.53 21.38
N ASN A 332 8.96 0.54 20.72
CA ASN A 332 7.74 1.26 21.06
C ASN A 332 6.52 0.64 20.36
N THR A 333 5.72 -0.11 21.12
CA THR A 333 4.48 -0.74 20.62
C THR A 333 3.30 0.22 20.53
N ALA A 334 3.32 1.32 21.29
CA ALA A 334 2.25 2.31 21.29
C ALA A 334 2.28 3.20 20.04
N ASN A 335 3.49 3.51 19.55
CA ASN A 335 3.69 4.24 18.31
C ASN A 335 4.78 3.58 17.46
N ILE A 336 4.35 2.61 16.65
CA ILE A 336 5.26 1.77 15.86
C ILE A 336 6.12 2.55 14.85
N ALA A 337 5.64 3.71 14.38
CA ALA A 337 6.34 4.56 13.41
C ALA A 337 7.58 5.26 13.99
N THR A 338 7.69 5.35 15.32
CA THR A 338 8.85 5.97 15.99
C THR A 338 10.06 5.04 16.10
N ASN A 339 9.91 3.75 15.79
CA ASN A 339 11.00 2.79 15.90
C ASN A 339 12.04 3.00 14.79
N ILE A 340 13.31 3.04 15.20
CA ILE A 340 14.47 3.26 14.36
C ILE A 340 15.30 1.98 14.29
N VAL A 341 15.97 1.76 13.15
CA VAL A 341 17.05 0.79 12.98
C VAL A 341 18.34 1.42 13.47
N TRP A 342 18.93 0.83 14.50
CA TRP A 342 20.23 1.22 15.04
C TRP A 342 21.26 0.14 14.70
N LEU A 343 22.42 0.52 14.16
CA LEU A 343 23.48 -0.40 13.74
C LEU A 343 24.83 0.00 14.34
N GLN A 344 25.79 -0.91 14.39
CA GLN A 344 27.16 -0.50 14.71
C GLN A 344 27.78 0.36 13.58
N THR A 345 28.80 1.16 13.92
CA THR A 345 29.52 1.97 12.93
C THR A 345 30.06 1.11 11.79
N GLY A 346 29.90 1.59 10.55
CA GLY A 346 30.35 0.88 9.35
C GLY A 346 29.39 -0.19 8.84
N PHE A 347 28.22 -0.37 9.47
CA PHE A 347 27.17 -1.25 8.96
C PHE A 347 26.05 -0.45 8.26
N SER A 348 25.42 -1.08 7.28
CA SER A 348 24.18 -0.60 6.65
C SER A 348 23.10 -1.66 6.75
N SER A 349 21.83 -1.26 6.62
CA SER A 349 20.71 -2.20 6.59
C SER A 349 19.88 -2.05 5.33
N ALA A 350 19.16 -3.12 4.98
CA ALA A 350 18.15 -3.10 3.95
C ALA A 350 16.98 -3.98 4.36
N MET A 351 15.76 -3.50 4.11
CA MET A 351 14.54 -4.29 4.25
C MET A 351 13.87 -4.38 2.89
N SER A 352 13.51 -5.59 2.47
CA SER A 352 12.89 -5.85 1.18
C SER A 352 11.74 -6.84 1.32
N LEU A 353 10.73 -6.69 0.48
CA LEU A 353 9.70 -7.70 0.28
C LEU A 353 10.20 -8.69 -0.76
N ILE A 354 10.24 -9.96 -0.38
CA ILE A 354 10.28 -11.07 -1.31
C ILE A 354 8.85 -11.48 -1.50
N SER A 355 8.30 -11.16 -2.67
CA SER A 355 7.00 -11.67 -3.05
C SER A 355 7.01 -13.17 -2.88
N GLY A 356 6.06 -13.69 -2.12
CA GLY A 356 5.81 -15.12 -2.17
C GLY A 356 5.52 -15.46 -3.61
N THR A 357 6.08 -16.57 -4.13
CA THR A 357 5.30 -17.28 -5.15
C THR A 357 3.94 -17.47 -4.53
N PRO A 358 2.82 -17.07 -5.18
CA PRO A 358 1.52 -17.46 -4.67
C PRO A 358 1.61 -18.96 -4.47
N GLU A 359 1.60 -19.40 -3.20
CA GLU A 359 1.26 -20.78 -2.91
C GLU A 359 -0.03 -20.99 -3.69
N PRO A 360 -0.12 -22.00 -4.57
CA PRO A 360 -1.35 -22.24 -5.31
C PRO A 360 -2.46 -22.14 -4.28
N GLU A 361 -3.41 -21.21 -4.51
CA GLU A 361 -4.52 -20.93 -3.59
C GLU A 361 -4.82 -22.22 -2.84
N GLN A 362 -4.64 -22.24 -1.51
CA GLN A 362 -4.99 -23.42 -0.74
C GLN A 362 -6.32 -23.91 -1.31
N PRO A 363 -6.35 -25.11 -1.93
CA PRO A 363 -7.38 -25.42 -2.89
C PRO A 363 -8.69 -25.23 -2.19
N GLN A 364 -9.51 -24.29 -2.68
CA GLN A 364 -10.79 -23.98 -2.04
C GLN A 364 -11.45 -25.31 -1.70
N PRO A 365 -11.84 -25.52 -0.42
CA PRO A 365 -12.43 -26.78 -0.01
C PRO A 365 -13.56 -27.09 -0.98
N PRO A 366 -13.66 -28.34 -1.48
CA PRO A 366 -14.59 -28.63 -2.55
C PRO A 366 -16.01 -28.30 -2.09
N VAL A 367 -16.88 -27.84 -2.98
CA VAL A 367 -18.29 -27.56 -2.69
C VAL A 367 -19.15 -28.35 -3.66
N ALA A 368 -19.89 -29.34 -3.14
CA ALA A 368 -20.80 -30.14 -3.94
C ALA A 368 -22.01 -29.30 -4.41
N GLN A 369 -22.35 -29.39 -5.69
CA GLN A 369 -23.58 -28.83 -6.26
C GLN A 369 -24.20 -29.83 -7.22
N ILE A 370 -25.52 -30.01 -7.14
CA ILE A 370 -26.28 -30.95 -7.97
C ILE A 370 -27.21 -30.18 -8.90
N THR A 371 -26.98 -30.33 -10.21
CA THR A 371 -27.93 -29.94 -11.25
C THR A 371 -28.79 -31.13 -11.61
N ALA A 372 -30.09 -31.01 -11.37
CA ALA A 372 -31.09 -32.05 -11.60
C ALA A 372 -32.47 -31.44 -11.86
N PRO A 373 -33.35 -32.11 -12.63
CA PRO A 373 -34.75 -31.69 -12.73
C PRO A 373 -35.47 -31.82 -11.38
N SER A 374 -36.55 -31.08 -11.20
CA SER A 374 -37.41 -31.20 -10.02
C SER A 374 -38.28 -32.46 -10.03
N SER A 375 -38.54 -33.01 -11.22
CA SER A 375 -39.38 -34.19 -11.41
C SER A 375 -38.99 -34.97 -12.66
N VAL A 376 -39.38 -36.25 -12.71
CA VAL A 376 -39.10 -37.20 -13.78
C VAL A 376 -40.24 -38.24 -13.84
N GLN A 377 -40.51 -38.82 -15.01
CA GLN A 377 -41.43 -39.95 -15.09
C GLN A 377 -40.76 -41.25 -14.63
N ASP A 378 -41.53 -42.22 -14.16
CA ASP A 378 -41.04 -43.53 -13.78
C ASP A 378 -40.45 -44.20 -15.04
N ASN A 379 -39.44 -45.05 -14.86
CA ASN A 379 -38.72 -45.66 -15.99
C ASN A 379 -38.02 -44.70 -16.97
N GLU A 380 -38.18 -43.38 -16.84
CA GLU A 380 -37.47 -42.37 -17.61
C GLU A 380 -36.02 -42.28 -17.15
N THR A 381 -35.15 -42.00 -18.11
CA THR A 381 -33.72 -41.84 -17.88
C THR A 381 -33.35 -40.36 -17.90
N ILE A 382 -32.73 -39.88 -16.83
CA ILE A 382 -32.28 -38.49 -16.67
C ILE A 382 -30.78 -38.42 -16.46
N THR A 383 -30.19 -37.30 -16.86
CA THR A 383 -28.79 -36.98 -16.59
C THR A 383 -28.69 -35.98 -15.45
N LEU A 384 -27.92 -36.34 -14.43
CA LEU A 384 -27.59 -35.50 -13.28
C LEU A 384 -26.15 -35.01 -13.45
N SER A 385 -25.89 -33.77 -13.05
CA SER A 385 -24.58 -33.15 -13.23
C SER A 385 -24.04 -32.55 -11.95
N ALA A 386 -22.77 -32.84 -11.65
CA ALA A 386 -21.97 -32.19 -10.62
C ALA A 386 -21.13 -31.02 -11.18
N SER A 387 -21.31 -30.63 -12.45
CA SER A 387 -20.48 -29.60 -13.11
C SER A 387 -20.50 -28.22 -12.45
N ALA A 388 -21.55 -27.92 -11.67
CA ALA A 388 -21.63 -26.68 -10.89
C ALA A 388 -20.85 -26.75 -9.57
N SER A 389 -20.24 -27.89 -9.22
CA SER A 389 -19.42 -28.04 -8.02
C SER A 389 -18.12 -27.25 -8.17
N THR A 390 -17.66 -26.62 -7.10
CA THR A 390 -16.47 -25.75 -7.10
C THR A 390 -15.35 -26.31 -6.22
N GLY A 391 -14.15 -25.74 -6.33
CA GLY A 391 -12.93 -26.22 -5.66
C GLY A 391 -12.19 -27.31 -6.44
N GLN A 392 -11.06 -27.79 -5.91
CA GLN A 392 -10.35 -28.92 -6.52
C GLN A 392 -11.09 -30.23 -6.21
N ILE A 393 -11.56 -30.94 -7.24
CA ILE A 393 -12.29 -32.20 -7.09
C ILE A 393 -11.47 -33.34 -7.71
N ALA A 394 -11.11 -34.31 -6.90
CA ALA A 394 -10.39 -35.51 -7.30
C ALA A 394 -11.34 -36.68 -7.63
N SER A 395 -12.46 -36.79 -6.89
CA SER A 395 -13.44 -37.86 -7.10
C SER A 395 -14.86 -37.40 -6.81
N TYR A 396 -15.81 -38.09 -7.45
CA TYR A 396 -17.25 -37.96 -7.24
C TYR A 396 -17.79 -39.28 -6.69
N GLN A 397 -18.73 -39.20 -5.76
CA GLN A 397 -19.50 -40.34 -5.29
C GLN A 397 -20.96 -39.95 -5.21
N TRP A 398 -21.78 -40.65 -5.97
CA TRP A 398 -23.23 -40.47 -5.99
C TRP A 398 -23.92 -41.63 -5.29
N GLU A 399 -25.01 -41.32 -4.59
CA GLU A 399 -25.94 -42.30 -4.02
C GLU A 399 -27.36 -41.92 -4.40
N PHE A 400 -28.11 -42.89 -4.93
CA PHE A 400 -29.45 -42.66 -5.45
C PHE A 400 -30.48 -43.55 -4.75
N GLN A 401 -31.47 -42.89 -4.15
CA GLN A 401 -32.68 -43.53 -3.64
C GLN A 401 -33.77 -43.46 -4.70
N HIS A 402 -34.39 -44.60 -5.03
CA HIS A 402 -35.43 -44.72 -6.06
C HIS A 402 -34.97 -44.44 -7.50
N PHE A 403 -33.67 -44.58 -7.77
CA PHE A 403 -33.12 -44.67 -9.13
C PHE A 403 -32.21 -45.88 -9.28
N GLU A 404 -31.89 -46.22 -10.53
CA GLU A 404 -30.86 -47.19 -10.93
C GLU A 404 -29.85 -46.55 -11.90
N PRO A 405 -28.53 -46.80 -11.75
CA PRO A 405 -27.90 -47.59 -10.69
C PRO A 405 -28.00 -46.93 -9.31
N LYS A 406 -27.73 -47.67 -8.22
CA LYS A 406 -27.74 -47.13 -6.84
C LYS A 406 -26.58 -46.20 -6.50
N VAL A 407 -25.46 -46.32 -7.21
CA VAL A 407 -24.25 -45.51 -7.02
C VAL A 407 -23.59 -45.20 -8.36
N ALA A 408 -22.84 -44.10 -8.42
CA ALA A 408 -21.98 -43.75 -9.55
C ALA A 408 -20.81 -42.88 -9.10
N THR A 409 -19.79 -42.72 -9.96
CA THR A 409 -18.54 -42.03 -9.61
C THR A 409 -18.06 -41.01 -10.64
N THR A 410 -18.86 -40.74 -11.67
CA THR A 410 -18.53 -39.78 -12.74
C THR A 410 -19.11 -38.39 -12.45
N GLN A 411 -18.54 -37.33 -13.06
CA GLN A 411 -19.04 -35.96 -12.88
C GLN A 411 -20.48 -35.78 -13.40
N ASN A 412 -20.81 -36.42 -14.52
CA ASN A 412 -22.16 -36.52 -15.05
C ASN A 412 -22.58 -37.98 -15.01
N VAL A 413 -23.80 -38.23 -14.55
CA VAL A 413 -24.34 -39.57 -14.35
C VAL A 413 -25.72 -39.66 -14.94
N THR A 414 -25.98 -40.75 -15.63
CA THR A 414 -27.29 -41.07 -16.16
C THR A 414 -27.95 -42.10 -15.25
N VAL A 415 -29.14 -41.77 -14.75
CA VAL A 415 -29.92 -42.63 -13.86
C VAL A 415 -31.34 -42.81 -14.39
N ARG A 416 -31.91 -43.98 -14.12
CA ARG A 416 -33.29 -44.33 -14.48
C ARG A 416 -34.15 -44.34 -13.23
N ALA A 417 -35.28 -43.64 -13.27
CA ALA A 417 -36.24 -43.66 -12.17
C ALA A 417 -36.87 -45.05 -12.02
N VAL A 418 -37.05 -45.53 -10.79
CA VAL A 418 -37.74 -46.82 -10.55
C VAL A 418 -39.21 -46.71 -10.96
N ALA A 419 -39.77 -47.82 -11.43
CA ALA A 419 -41.21 -47.90 -11.70
C ALA A 419 -42.02 -47.65 -10.41
N THR A 420 -43.09 -46.90 -10.51
CA THR A 420 -43.98 -46.60 -9.38
C THR A 420 -45.42 -46.48 -9.84
N GLN A 421 -46.37 -46.75 -8.94
CA GLN A 421 -47.81 -46.54 -9.19
C GLN A 421 -48.35 -45.27 -8.54
N GLN A 422 -47.54 -44.61 -7.70
CA GLN A 422 -47.87 -43.37 -7.00
C GLN A 422 -46.65 -42.43 -7.02
N PRO A 423 -46.82 -41.10 -6.88
CA PRO A 423 -45.69 -40.19 -6.77
C PRO A 423 -44.71 -40.60 -5.67
N LEU A 424 -43.41 -40.61 -6.00
CA LEU A 424 -42.35 -41.05 -5.10
C LEU A 424 -41.23 -40.01 -5.04
N ALA A 425 -40.72 -39.71 -3.84
CA ALA A 425 -39.60 -38.79 -3.67
C ALA A 425 -38.27 -39.53 -3.86
N GLY A 426 -37.60 -39.32 -4.99
CA GLY A 426 -36.27 -39.82 -5.24
C GLY A 426 -35.21 -38.90 -4.64
N LYS A 427 -34.28 -39.45 -3.85
CA LYS A 427 -33.20 -38.68 -3.21
C LYS A 427 -31.88 -38.92 -3.93
N VAL A 428 -31.19 -37.84 -4.27
CA VAL A 428 -29.86 -37.84 -4.87
C VAL A 428 -28.89 -37.21 -3.90
N THR A 429 -27.83 -37.94 -3.55
CA THR A 429 -26.72 -37.43 -2.74
C THR A 429 -25.46 -37.40 -3.60
N LEU A 430 -24.73 -36.29 -3.55
CA LEU A 430 -23.41 -36.15 -4.15
C LEU A 430 -22.40 -35.85 -3.05
N THR A 431 -21.30 -36.61 -3.02
CA THR A 431 -20.10 -36.30 -2.25
C THR A 431 -18.96 -36.05 -3.23
N VAL A 432 -18.29 -34.91 -3.11
CA VAL A 432 -17.05 -34.59 -3.84
C VAL A 432 -15.87 -34.61 -2.87
N THR A 433 -14.74 -35.18 -3.31
CA THR A 433 -13.53 -35.27 -2.49
C THR A 433 -12.35 -34.65 -3.25
N ASN A 434 -11.51 -33.86 -2.59
CA ASN A 434 -10.28 -33.32 -3.19
C ASN A 434 -9.09 -34.29 -3.04
N ASN A 435 -7.94 -33.96 -3.64
CA ASN A 435 -6.72 -34.80 -3.57
C ASN A 435 -6.14 -34.93 -2.14
N GLN A 436 -6.61 -34.13 -1.19
CA GLN A 436 -6.21 -34.13 0.21
C GLN A 436 -7.20 -34.90 1.11
N GLY A 437 -8.26 -35.48 0.54
CA GLY A 437 -9.28 -36.22 1.27
C GLY A 437 -10.38 -35.36 1.91
N VAL A 438 -10.41 -34.04 1.67
CA VAL A 438 -11.47 -33.15 2.16
C VAL A 438 -12.75 -33.38 1.36
N GLN A 439 -13.89 -33.52 2.04
CA GLN A 439 -15.17 -33.85 1.43
C GLN A 439 -16.20 -32.73 1.56
N SER A 440 -17.10 -32.65 0.58
CA SER A 440 -18.33 -31.85 0.65
C SER A 440 -19.50 -32.60 0.06
N ARG A 441 -20.69 -32.39 0.65
CA ARG A 441 -21.89 -33.18 0.40
C ARG A 441 -23.07 -32.29 0.06
N ALA A 442 -23.80 -32.64 -0.99
CA ALA A 442 -25.05 -32.00 -1.40
C ALA A 442 -26.16 -33.05 -1.56
N GLU A 443 -27.40 -32.64 -1.32
CA GLU A 443 -28.58 -33.49 -1.47
C GLU A 443 -29.65 -32.77 -2.30
N LYS A 444 -30.35 -33.52 -3.16
CA LYS A 444 -31.47 -33.04 -3.98
C LYS A 444 -32.60 -34.06 -3.97
N THR A 445 -33.84 -33.59 -3.87
CA THR A 445 -35.04 -34.43 -4.04
C THR A 445 -35.62 -34.21 -5.44
N ILE A 446 -35.96 -35.29 -6.13
CA ILE A 446 -36.58 -35.33 -7.45
C ILE A 446 -37.88 -36.13 -7.33
N ASN A 447 -39.00 -35.56 -7.77
CA ASN A 447 -40.28 -36.25 -7.74
C ASN A 447 -40.40 -37.23 -8.92
N ILE A 448 -40.65 -38.51 -8.65
CA ILE A 448 -40.87 -39.55 -9.67
C ILE A 448 -42.37 -39.74 -9.85
N LEU A 449 -42.85 -39.60 -11.09
CA LEU A 449 -44.26 -39.66 -11.46
C LEU A 449 -44.53 -40.92 -12.31
N PRO A 450 -45.58 -41.73 -12.06
CA PRO A 450 -45.87 -42.94 -12.84
C PRO A 450 -46.01 -42.67 -14.36
N SER A 451 -45.34 -43.47 -15.21
CA SER A 451 -45.52 -43.48 -16.67
C SER A 451 -46.66 -44.42 -17.05
N GLY A 452 -47.70 -43.84 -17.61
CA GLY A 452 -48.99 -44.49 -17.76
C GLY A 452 -49.99 -43.56 -17.14
N GLY A 453 -50.55 -42.69 -17.97
CA GLY A 453 -51.53 -41.70 -17.56
C GLY A 453 -52.62 -42.39 -16.76
N ILE A 454 -52.56 -42.23 -15.44
CA ILE A 454 -53.78 -42.14 -14.68
C ILE A 454 -54.38 -40.85 -15.23
N GLU A 455 -55.50 -40.97 -15.93
CA GLU A 455 -56.34 -39.82 -16.28
C GLU A 455 -56.36 -38.94 -15.04
N GLN A 456 -55.70 -37.77 -15.13
CA GLN A 456 -55.60 -36.90 -13.98
C GLN A 456 -57.02 -36.40 -13.78
N GLU A 457 -57.77 -37.07 -12.91
CA GLU A 457 -59.20 -36.83 -12.65
C GLU A 457 -59.43 -35.33 -12.37
N HIS A 458 -58.40 -34.67 -11.85
CA HIS A 458 -58.33 -33.24 -11.60
C HIS A 458 -56.99 -32.63 -12.07
N PRO A 459 -56.99 -31.40 -12.60
CA PRO A 459 -55.76 -30.71 -13.01
C PRO A 459 -54.84 -30.39 -11.81
N LEU A 460 -53.53 -30.24 -12.06
CA LEU A 460 -52.61 -29.68 -11.05
C LEU A 460 -53.03 -28.27 -10.66
N TRP A 461 -52.92 -27.95 -9.37
CA TRP A 461 -53.07 -26.58 -8.90
C TRP A 461 -51.94 -25.71 -9.47
N ASP A 462 -52.32 -24.57 -10.05
CA ASP A 462 -51.44 -23.64 -10.74
C ASP A 462 -51.60 -22.25 -10.11
N ARG A 463 -50.50 -21.76 -9.51
CA ARG A 463 -50.46 -20.45 -8.84
C ARG A 463 -50.85 -19.30 -9.76
N ASN A 464 -50.69 -19.44 -11.08
CA ASN A 464 -50.99 -18.41 -12.05
C ASN A 464 -52.46 -18.43 -12.50
N LYS A 465 -53.22 -19.44 -12.10
CA LYS A 465 -54.63 -19.64 -12.48
C LYS A 465 -55.59 -19.58 -11.29
N VAL A 466 -55.13 -19.08 -10.14
CA VAL A 466 -55.93 -19.03 -8.91
C VAL A 466 -57.28 -18.34 -9.11
N THR A 467 -57.35 -17.29 -9.93
CA THR A 467 -58.61 -16.57 -10.24
C THR A 467 -59.66 -17.41 -10.96
N THR A 468 -59.29 -18.58 -11.49
CA THR A 468 -60.20 -19.54 -12.14
C THR A 468 -60.82 -20.54 -11.15
N TYR A 469 -60.36 -20.57 -9.90
CA TYR A 469 -60.82 -21.53 -8.90
C TYR A 469 -62.01 -20.97 -8.12
N GLY A 470 -63.14 -21.67 -8.23
CA GLY A 470 -64.36 -21.39 -7.46
C GLY A 470 -64.77 -22.56 -6.58
N GLU A 471 -65.90 -22.41 -5.90
CA GLU A 471 -66.53 -23.48 -5.12
C GLU A 471 -66.58 -24.80 -5.90
N GLY A 472 -66.22 -25.91 -5.25
CA GLY A 472 -66.29 -27.24 -5.86
C GLY A 472 -65.17 -27.53 -6.87
N THR A 473 -64.31 -26.57 -7.20
CA THR A 473 -63.14 -26.82 -8.06
C THR A 473 -62.23 -27.82 -7.35
N THR A 474 -61.92 -28.93 -8.02
CA THR A 474 -60.99 -29.93 -7.48
C THR A 474 -59.71 -29.91 -8.29
N VAL A 475 -58.59 -29.88 -7.59
CA VAL A 475 -57.23 -29.83 -8.14
C VAL A 475 -56.33 -30.79 -7.39
N ILE A 476 -55.22 -31.18 -7.99
CA ILE A 476 -54.13 -31.84 -7.30
C ILE A 476 -53.23 -30.78 -6.66
N GLY A 477 -53.14 -30.79 -5.32
CA GLY A 477 -52.38 -29.85 -4.52
C GLY A 477 -50.87 -30.09 -4.54
N LEU A 478 -50.12 -29.22 -3.87
CA LEU A 478 -48.65 -29.27 -3.81
C LEU A 478 -48.10 -30.53 -3.11
N ASP A 479 -48.94 -31.21 -2.33
CA ASP A 479 -48.67 -32.49 -1.68
C ASP A 479 -49.07 -33.72 -2.53
N GLY A 480 -49.52 -33.49 -3.77
CA GLY A 480 -49.97 -34.53 -4.69
C GLY A 480 -51.35 -35.11 -4.37
N GLN A 481 -52.08 -34.57 -3.38
CA GLN A 481 -53.42 -35.03 -3.02
C GLN A 481 -54.50 -34.24 -3.77
N ALA A 482 -55.71 -34.81 -3.90
CA ALA A 482 -56.85 -34.08 -4.45
C ALA A 482 -57.48 -33.18 -3.39
N TRP A 483 -57.78 -31.94 -3.77
CA TRP A 483 -58.31 -30.90 -2.91
C TRP A 483 -59.46 -30.16 -3.59
N THR A 484 -60.59 -30.04 -2.91
CA THR A 484 -61.78 -29.34 -3.39
C THR A 484 -61.96 -28.00 -2.68
N CYS A 485 -62.13 -26.92 -3.42
CA CYS A 485 -62.37 -25.59 -2.86
C CYS A 485 -63.72 -25.54 -2.11
N LYS A 486 -63.69 -25.07 -0.86
CA LYS A 486 -64.87 -24.96 0.01
C LYS A 486 -65.86 -23.90 -0.48
N PRO A 487 -67.16 -24.04 -0.15
CA PRO A 487 -68.17 -23.02 -0.41
C PRO A 487 -67.92 -21.71 0.35
N PHE A 488 -68.71 -20.69 0.05
CA PHE A 488 -68.70 -19.41 0.78
C PHE A 488 -68.74 -19.66 2.31
N PRO A 489 -67.89 -18.97 3.12
CA PRO A 489 -67.06 -17.80 2.78
C PRO A 489 -65.64 -18.11 2.29
N PHE A 490 -65.29 -19.38 2.03
CA PHE A 490 -63.91 -19.78 1.76
C PHE A 490 -63.46 -19.60 0.30
N THR A 491 -64.42 -19.53 -0.63
CA THR A 491 -64.19 -19.43 -2.08
C THR A 491 -63.25 -18.30 -2.48
N GLY A 492 -63.35 -17.12 -1.83
CA GLY A 492 -62.46 -15.98 -2.10
C GLY A 492 -60.98 -16.24 -1.79
N TRP A 493 -60.69 -17.17 -0.87
CA TRP A 493 -59.33 -17.54 -0.50
C TRP A 493 -58.73 -18.57 -1.47
N CYS A 494 -59.54 -19.47 -2.05
CA CYS A 494 -59.10 -20.35 -3.14
C CYS A 494 -58.64 -19.55 -4.37
N ALA A 495 -59.31 -18.41 -4.62
CA ALA A 495 -59.08 -17.55 -5.77
C ALA A 495 -58.04 -16.44 -5.55
N GLN A 496 -57.39 -16.42 -4.39
CA GLN A 496 -56.55 -15.30 -3.98
C GLN A 496 -55.22 -15.27 -4.74
N THR A 497 -54.93 -14.15 -5.39
CA THR A 497 -53.64 -13.91 -6.05
C THR A 497 -52.48 -13.96 -5.06
N ILE A 498 -51.40 -14.63 -5.46
CA ILE A 498 -50.22 -14.84 -4.62
C ILE A 498 -49.13 -13.85 -5.03
N PRO A 499 -48.60 -13.03 -4.11
CA PRO A 499 -47.46 -12.18 -4.42
C PRO A 499 -46.24 -12.98 -4.92
N ASP A 500 -45.53 -12.46 -5.92
CA ASP A 500 -44.43 -13.17 -6.59
C ASP A 500 -43.28 -13.57 -5.64
N TYR A 501 -43.06 -12.79 -4.58
CA TYR A 501 -42.02 -13.05 -3.58
C TYR A 501 -42.37 -14.20 -2.61
N ILE A 502 -43.61 -14.71 -2.63
CA ILE A 502 -44.03 -15.83 -1.80
C ILE A 502 -43.97 -17.12 -2.62
N GLN A 503 -43.25 -18.11 -2.08
CA GLN A 503 -43.22 -19.46 -2.64
C GLN A 503 -44.56 -20.17 -2.37
N SER A 504 -45.08 -20.91 -3.35
CA SER A 504 -46.39 -21.58 -3.24
C SER A 504 -46.52 -22.48 -2.01
N ASN A 505 -45.43 -23.14 -1.59
CA ASN A 505 -45.42 -24.01 -0.42
C ASN A 505 -45.58 -23.24 0.92
N ASN A 506 -45.28 -21.94 0.92
CA ASN A 506 -45.40 -21.06 2.08
C ASN A 506 -46.71 -20.25 2.06
N TRP A 507 -47.60 -20.50 1.10
CA TRP A 507 -48.88 -19.80 0.99
C TRP A 507 -50.00 -20.58 1.71
N PRO A 508 -50.63 -20.02 2.75
CA PRO A 508 -51.59 -20.75 3.59
C PRO A 508 -52.89 -21.13 2.87
N TYR A 509 -53.17 -20.53 1.71
CA TYR A 509 -54.37 -20.79 0.93
C TYR A 509 -54.12 -21.66 -0.31
N ALA A 510 -52.90 -22.16 -0.50
CA ALA A 510 -52.59 -23.13 -1.55
C ALA A 510 -52.91 -24.57 -1.07
N PRO A 511 -53.59 -25.39 -1.89
CA PRO A 511 -53.92 -26.76 -1.51
C PRO A 511 -52.65 -27.59 -1.37
N GLY A 512 -52.52 -28.33 -0.27
CA GLY A 512 -51.36 -29.19 0.00
C GLY A 512 -50.06 -28.44 0.33
N SER A 513 -50.09 -27.12 0.59
CA SER A 513 -48.90 -26.38 0.97
C SER A 513 -48.47 -26.67 2.42
N ALA A 514 -47.18 -26.53 2.72
CA ALA A 514 -46.66 -26.65 4.08
C ALA A 514 -47.29 -25.62 5.03
N ALA A 515 -47.53 -24.39 4.56
CA ALA A 515 -48.21 -23.36 5.34
C ALA A 515 -49.70 -23.67 5.59
N ALA A 516 -50.40 -24.31 4.65
CA ALA A 516 -51.78 -24.75 4.85
C ALA A 516 -51.85 -25.91 5.86
N ALA A 517 -50.84 -26.79 5.88
CA ALA A 517 -50.76 -27.93 6.79
C ALA A 517 -50.68 -27.54 8.28
N THR A 518 -50.24 -26.32 8.61
CA THR A 518 -50.18 -25.82 10.00
C THR A 518 -51.51 -25.24 10.49
N LEU A 519 -52.48 -25.01 9.60
CA LEU A 519 -53.83 -24.54 9.95
C LEU A 519 -54.73 -25.72 10.32
N SER A 520 -55.74 -25.49 11.16
CA SER A 520 -56.82 -26.46 11.38
C SER A 520 -57.60 -26.72 10.08
N GLU A 521 -58.13 -27.93 9.91
CA GLU A 521 -58.87 -28.31 8.69
C GLU A 521 -60.05 -27.36 8.41
N ASP A 522 -60.74 -26.90 9.46
CA ASP A 522 -61.86 -25.96 9.35
C ASP A 522 -61.43 -24.59 8.79
N SER A 523 -60.21 -24.15 9.07
CA SER A 523 -59.68 -22.86 8.64
C SER A 523 -59.03 -22.88 7.25
N ARG A 524 -58.83 -24.06 6.64
CA ARG A 524 -58.27 -24.17 5.28
C ARG A 524 -59.35 -23.87 4.23
N PRO A 525 -59.02 -23.20 3.12
CA PRO A 525 -60.00 -22.97 2.05
C PRO A 525 -60.23 -24.19 1.17
N TRP A 526 -59.38 -25.20 1.25
CA TRP A 526 -59.48 -26.45 0.51
C TRP A 526 -59.77 -27.63 1.46
N LEU A 527 -60.67 -28.52 1.05
CA LEU A 527 -60.92 -29.81 1.70
C LEU A 527 -60.19 -30.91 0.95
N ARG A 528 -59.53 -31.81 1.68
CA ARG A 528 -58.91 -32.98 1.07
C ARG A 528 -60.00 -33.93 0.60
N THR A 529 -59.99 -34.28 -0.68
CA THR A 529 -60.93 -35.25 -1.25
C THR A 529 -60.48 -36.65 -0.87
N VAL A 530 -61.19 -37.32 0.04
CA VAL A 530 -60.92 -38.71 0.41
C VAL A 530 -61.61 -39.61 -0.61
N ARG A 531 -60.87 -40.43 -1.37
CA ARG A 531 -61.48 -41.42 -2.26
C ARG A 531 -62.22 -42.46 -1.42
N THR A 532 -63.55 -42.53 -1.55
CA THR A 532 -64.28 -43.75 -1.20
C THR A 532 -64.03 -44.77 -2.31
N HIS A 533 -63.33 -45.85 -2.00
CA HIS A 533 -63.15 -46.97 -2.93
C HIS A 533 -64.51 -47.59 -3.28
N HIS A 534 -64.91 -47.48 -4.55
CA HIS A 534 -65.85 -48.38 -5.20
C HIS A 534 -65.13 -49.19 -6.27
#